data_AF-A0A517MH37-F1
#
_entry.id   AF-A0A517MH37-F1
#
_cell.length_a   1.000
_cell.length_b   1.000
_cell.length_c   1.000
_cell.angle_alpha   90.00
_cell.angle_beta   90.00
_cell.angle_gamma   90.00
#
_symmetry.space_group_name_H-M   'P 1'
#
loop_
_entity.id
_entity.type
_entity.pdbx_description
1 polymer ?
#
loop_
_entity_poly.entity_id
_entity_poly.type
_entity_poly.pdbx_seq_one_letter_code
_entity_poly.pdbx_strand_id
1 'polypeptide(L)'
;MAAPPDAIGFYTVQQCERVGWTGGYLMLNAAGRPLEFHCTLPVRPSRAHEILFGPTLREHIIGEAIGCALLPKARVQPILICCDQPEGLHLDVHLPAPIGLVSDAACSEEGPITADDLPGYEALSIAGSEIWVAMERAEAMRAIVDRFADLPDLIEPFGRIREAIQEAQQQVARAA
;
A
#
# COMPACT_ATOMS: atom_id res chain seq x y z
N MET A 1 9.32 -15.72 25.83
CA MET A 1 8.39 -14.96 24.97
C MET A 1 8.63 -15.42 23.54
N ALA A 2 7.61 -15.85 22.82
CA ALA A 2 7.75 -16.15 21.39
C ALA A 2 8.14 -14.87 20.65
N ALA A 3 9.02 -14.96 19.65
CA ALA A 3 9.30 -13.82 18.78
C ALA A 3 7.98 -13.33 18.16
N PRO A 4 7.78 -12.01 18.00
CA PRO A 4 6.62 -11.51 17.28
C PRO A 4 6.61 -12.13 15.87
N PRO A 5 5.43 -12.54 15.36
CA PRO A 5 5.35 -13.13 14.03
C PRO A 5 5.83 -12.12 12.98
N ASP A 6 6.58 -12.60 11.98
CA ASP A 6 6.92 -11.78 10.81
C ASP A 6 5.61 -11.29 10.17
N ALA A 7 5.53 -9.98 9.99
CA ALA A 7 4.34 -9.31 9.47
C ALA A 7 4.68 -8.54 8.19
N ILE A 8 3.78 -8.62 7.22
CA ILE A 8 3.83 -7.90 5.95
C ILE A 8 2.58 -7.02 5.85
N GLY A 9 2.77 -5.76 5.47
CA GLY A 9 1.69 -4.79 5.31
C GLY A 9 1.33 -4.61 3.84
N PHE A 10 0.05 -4.41 3.53
CA PHE A 10 -0.46 -4.11 2.19
C PHE A 10 -1.25 -2.81 2.26
N TYR A 11 -0.82 -1.82 1.50
CA TYR A 11 -1.39 -0.48 1.46
C TYR A 11 -1.94 -0.18 0.06
N THR A 12 -3.19 0.28 -0.01
CA THR A 12 -3.82 0.72 -1.26
C THR A 12 -4.82 1.84 -0.98
N VAL A 13 -5.06 2.69 -1.98
CA VAL A 13 -6.05 3.76 -1.92
C VAL A 13 -7.07 3.61 -3.04
N GLN A 14 -8.34 3.54 -2.66
CA GLN A 14 -9.45 3.52 -3.61
C GLN A 14 -10.07 4.91 -3.76
N GLN A 15 -10.17 5.38 -5.00
CA GLN A 15 -10.97 6.55 -5.32
C GLN A 15 -12.39 6.12 -5.68
N CYS A 16 -13.38 6.71 -5.01
CA CYS A 16 -14.78 6.62 -5.40
C CYS A 16 -15.32 8.02 -5.67
N GLU A 17 -15.84 8.27 -6.87
CA GLU A 17 -16.39 9.60 -7.25
C GLU A 17 -17.42 10.14 -6.26
N ARG A 18 -18.24 9.24 -5.70
CA ARG A 18 -19.32 9.60 -4.78
C ARG A 18 -18.86 9.78 -3.35
N VAL A 19 -17.80 9.10 -2.91
CA VAL A 19 -17.44 9.01 -1.48
C VAL A 19 -16.15 9.78 -1.20
N GLY A 20 -15.21 9.79 -2.14
CA GLY A 20 -13.88 10.37 -2.02
C GLY A 20 -12.81 9.27 -2.06
N TRP A 21 -11.61 9.61 -1.61
CA TRP A 21 -10.47 8.71 -1.52
C TRP A 21 -10.46 7.99 -0.18
N THR A 22 -10.31 6.68 -0.18
CA THR A 22 -10.23 5.88 1.05
C THR A 22 -9.00 4.99 1.00
N GLY A 23 -8.13 5.12 2.00
CA GLY A 23 -6.99 4.22 2.17
C GLY A 23 -7.36 3.01 2.99
N GLY A 24 -6.77 1.88 2.65
CA GLY A 24 -6.81 0.66 3.45
C GLY A 24 -5.42 0.11 3.67
N TYR A 25 -5.23 -0.46 4.86
CA TYR A 25 -3.96 -1.03 5.28
C TYR A 25 -4.20 -2.35 6.01
N LEU A 26 -3.80 -3.45 5.37
CA LEU A 26 -3.98 -4.82 5.87
C LEU A 26 -2.62 -5.40 6.24
N MET A 27 -2.50 -5.94 7.44
CA MET A 27 -1.29 -6.64 7.88
C MET A 27 -1.57 -8.13 7.91
N LEU A 28 -0.69 -8.91 7.30
CA LEU A 28 -0.74 -10.37 7.28
C LEU A 28 0.50 -10.94 7.95
N ASN A 29 0.39 -12.16 8.47
CA ASN A 29 1.57 -12.96 8.78
C ASN A 29 2.10 -13.69 7.54
N ALA A 30 3.23 -14.39 7.67
CA ALA A 30 3.83 -15.18 6.59
C ALA A 30 2.92 -16.27 6.00
N ALA A 31 1.88 -16.70 6.72
CA ALA A 31 0.88 -17.66 6.22
C ALA A 31 -0.33 -16.99 5.54
N GLY A 32 -0.28 -15.67 5.30
CA GLY A 32 -1.37 -14.91 4.66
C GLY A 32 -2.59 -14.67 5.55
N ARG A 33 -2.48 -14.92 6.87
CA ARG A 33 -3.59 -14.70 7.82
C ARG A 33 -3.63 -13.23 8.25
N PRO A 34 -4.81 -12.58 8.22
CA PRO A 34 -4.97 -11.22 8.74
C PRO A 34 -4.58 -11.10 10.21
N LEU A 35 -3.75 -10.11 10.51
CA LEU A 35 -3.35 -9.70 11.86
C LEU A 35 -4.11 -8.45 12.29
N GLU A 36 -4.14 -7.44 11.42
CA GLU A 36 -4.80 -6.16 11.64
C GLU A 36 -5.34 -5.62 10.31
N PHE A 37 -6.37 -4.79 10.38
CA PHE A 37 -6.87 -4.01 9.24
C PHE A 37 -7.26 -2.62 9.71
N HIS A 38 -6.82 -1.60 8.98
CA HIS A 38 -7.19 -0.20 9.20
C HIS A 38 -7.68 0.40 7.89
N CYS A 39 -8.64 1.33 7.97
CA CYS A 39 -9.03 2.17 6.85
C CYS A 39 -9.19 3.62 7.29
N THR A 40 -9.04 4.56 6.36
CA THR A 40 -9.34 5.97 6.62
C THR A 40 -10.84 6.24 6.51
N LEU A 41 -11.29 7.36 7.06
CA LEU A 41 -12.52 7.96 6.56
C LEU A 41 -12.28 8.49 5.13
N PRO A 42 -13.34 8.65 4.32
CA PRO A 42 -13.20 9.20 2.98
C PRO A 42 -12.62 10.62 3.01
N VAL A 43 -11.55 10.83 2.25
CA VAL A 43 -10.89 12.12 2.05
C VAL A 43 -11.40 12.72 0.75
N ARG A 44 -11.99 13.92 0.83
CA ARG A 44 -12.35 14.70 -0.36
C ARG A 44 -11.45 15.93 -0.45
N PRO A 45 -10.60 16.04 -1.49
CA PRO A 45 -9.89 17.28 -1.72
C PRO A 45 -10.88 18.42 -1.94
N SER A 46 -10.56 19.59 -1.38
CA SER A 46 -11.35 20.80 -1.65
C SER A 46 -11.06 21.29 -3.07
N ARG A 47 -11.95 22.14 -3.62
CA ARG A 47 -11.68 22.79 -4.90
C ARG A 47 -10.37 23.59 -4.91
N ALA A 48 -10.00 24.16 -3.77
CA ALA A 48 -8.72 24.84 -3.61
C ALA A 48 -7.55 23.86 -3.74
N HIS A 49 -7.61 22.69 -3.10
CA HIS A 49 -6.58 21.64 -3.26
C HIS A 49 -6.49 21.17 -4.71
N GLU A 50 -7.61 20.92 -5.39
CA GLU A 50 -7.59 20.53 -6.81
C GLU A 50 -6.86 21.56 -7.69
N ILE A 51 -7.10 22.85 -7.46
CA ILE A 51 -6.47 23.92 -8.24
C ILE A 51 -4.98 24.04 -7.90
N LEU A 52 -4.62 23.97 -6.61
CA LEU A 52 -3.27 24.24 -6.14
C LEU A 52 -2.32 23.08 -6.42
N PHE A 53 -2.76 21.83 -6.22
CA PHE A 53 -1.94 20.65 -6.48
C PHE A 53 -2.00 20.22 -7.94
N GLY A 54 -3.12 20.43 -8.63
CA GLY A 54 -3.26 20.09 -10.05
C GLY A 54 -2.83 18.64 -10.33
N PRO A 55 -1.82 18.41 -11.20
CA PRO A 55 -1.34 17.06 -11.51
C PRO A 55 -0.78 16.27 -10.31
N THR A 56 -0.25 16.94 -9.28
CA THR A 56 0.34 16.27 -8.11
C THR A 56 -0.68 15.95 -7.02
N LEU A 57 -1.98 16.20 -7.27
CA LEU A 57 -3.02 15.95 -6.29
C LEU A 57 -3.07 14.48 -5.86
N ARG A 58 -2.89 13.55 -6.81
CA ARG A 58 -2.95 12.12 -6.51
C ARG A 58 -1.80 11.69 -5.59
N GLU A 59 -0.59 12.16 -5.88
CA GLU A 59 0.60 11.95 -5.05
C GLU A 59 0.39 12.48 -3.63
N HIS A 60 -0.10 13.71 -3.51
CA HIS A 60 -0.41 14.31 -2.21
C HIS A 60 -1.46 13.50 -1.43
N ILE A 61 -2.54 13.05 -2.09
CA ILE A 61 -3.59 12.29 -1.42
C ILE A 61 -3.10 10.91 -0.98
N ILE A 62 -2.43 10.17 -1.86
CA ILE A 62 -2.00 8.78 -1.60
C ILE A 62 -0.80 8.76 -0.65
N GLY A 63 0.23 9.55 -0.92
CA GLY A 63 1.46 9.56 -0.13
C GLY A 63 1.31 10.33 1.18
N GLU A 64 0.80 11.56 1.14
CA GLU A 64 0.87 12.45 2.30
C GLU A 64 -0.40 12.44 3.15
N ALA A 65 -1.58 12.60 2.54
CA ALA A 65 -2.81 12.75 3.30
C ALA A 65 -3.27 11.42 3.91
N ILE A 66 -3.32 10.36 3.10
CA ILE A 66 -3.82 9.05 3.52
C ILE A 66 -2.70 8.21 4.13
N GLY A 67 -1.57 8.08 3.44
CA GLY A 67 -0.47 7.23 3.89
C GLY A 67 0.07 7.62 5.26
N CYS A 68 0.44 8.89 5.46
CA CYS A 68 0.93 9.39 6.75
C CYS A 68 -0.12 9.33 7.87
N ALA A 69 -1.42 9.37 7.55
CA ALA A 69 -2.49 9.25 8.54
C ALA A 69 -2.84 7.79 8.91
N LEU A 70 -2.60 6.85 7.99
CA LEU A 70 -3.04 5.47 8.12
C LEU A 70 -1.95 4.54 8.66
N LEU A 71 -0.75 4.57 8.08
CA LEU A 71 0.32 3.61 8.39
C LEU A 71 0.75 3.66 9.87
N PRO A 72 0.89 4.83 10.52
CA PRO A 72 1.24 4.90 11.95
C PRO A 72 0.20 4.30 12.91
N LYS A 73 -1.01 3.98 12.45
CA LYS A 73 -2.05 3.37 13.30
C LYS A 73 -1.81 1.88 13.58
N ALA A 74 -0.97 1.22 12.80
CA ALA A 74 -0.66 -0.19 12.97
C ALA A 74 0.08 -0.43 14.29
N ARG A 75 -0.38 -1.43 15.06
CA ARG A 75 0.29 -1.82 16.30
C ARG A 75 1.34 -2.89 16.02
N VAL A 76 1.03 -3.82 15.12
CA VAL A 76 2.00 -4.73 14.53
C VAL A 76 2.92 -3.95 13.60
N GLN A 77 4.23 -3.98 13.89
CA GLN A 77 5.24 -3.40 13.02
C GLN A 77 5.55 -4.39 11.89
N PRO A 78 5.25 -4.06 10.62
CA PRO A 78 5.63 -4.91 9.50
C PRO A 78 7.15 -4.88 9.32
N ILE A 79 7.70 -5.93 8.75
CA ILE A 79 9.08 -5.92 8.26
C ILE A 79 9.16 -5.50 6.78
N LEU A 80 8.03 -5.57 6.06
CA LEU A 80 7.87 -5.20 4.65
C LEU A 80 6.49 -4.57 4.45
N ILE A 81 6.42 -3.49 3.69
CA ILE A 81 5.16 -2.92 3.20
C ILE A 81 5.08 -3.05 1.68
N CYS A 82 3.94 -3.49 1.17
CA CYS A 82 3.61 -3.58 -0.24
C CYS A 82 2.57 -2.52 -0.59
N CYS A 83 2.75 -1.82 -1.70
CA CYS A 83 1.73 -0.99 -2.33
C CYS A 83 1.45 -1.42 -3.76
N ASP A 84 0.34 -0.97 -4.30
CA ASP A 84 -0.11 -1.20 -5.68
C ASP A 84 -0.22 0.10 -6.48
N GLN A 85 0.21 1.23 -5.90
CA GLN A 85 0.19 2.54 -6.53
C GLN A 85 1.59 3.17 -6.41
N PRO A 86 2.20 3.64 -7.52
CA PRO A 86 3.54 4.24 -7.51
C PRO A 86 3.69 5.39 -6.51
N GLU A 87 2.64 6.19 -6.33
CA GLU A 87 2.63 7.29 -5.36
C GLU A 87 2.91 6.82 -3.93
N GLY A 88 2.56 5.58 -3.60
CA GLY A 88 2.83 4.96 -2.31
C GLY A 88 4.32 4.78 -2.02
N LEU A 89 5.18 4.66 -3.05
CA LEU A 89 6.63 4.51 -2.85
C LEU A 89 7.27 5.73 -2.16
N HIS A 90 6.70 6.93 -2.33
CA HIS A 90 7.15 8.14 -1.65
C HIS A 90 7.02 8.07 -0.12
N LEU A 91 6.27 7.10 0.41
CA LEU A 91 6.19 6.86 1.85
C LEU A 91 7.49 6.29 2.44
N ASP A 92 8.42 5.75 1.64
CA ASP A 92 9.63 5.07 2.16
C ASP A 92 10.43 5.94 3.13
N VAL A 93 10.54 7.24 2.85
CA VAL A 93 11.28 8.20 3.70
C VAL A 93 10.64 8.41 5.08
N HIS A 94 9.38 8.02 5.24
CA HIS A 94 8.61 8.14 6.48
C HIS A 94 8.45 6.80 7.21
N LEU A 95 8.96 5.71 6.64
CA LEU A 95 8.71 4.36 7.13
C LEU A 95 9.99 3.68 7.65
N PRO A 96 9.90 2.95 8.78
CA PRO A 96 11.02 2.15 9.28
C PRO A 96 11.25 0.88 8.45
N ALA A 97 10.18 0.30 7.91
CA ALA A 97 10.22 -0.86 7.03
C ALA A 97 10.30 -0.42 5.56
N PRO A 98 11.04 -1.15 4.69
CA PRO A 98 11.05 -0.87 3.27
C PRO A 98 9.65 -1.04 2.68
N ILE A 99 9.29 -0.14 1.78
CA ILE A 99 8.08 -0.24 0.96
C ILE A 99 8.42 -0.64 -0.48
N GLY A 100 7.61 -1.51 -1.07
CA GLY A 100 7.77 -1.94 -2.45
C GLY A 100 6.45 -1.96 -3.22
N LEU A 101 6.52 -1.61 -4.50
CA LEU A 101 5.38 -1.62 -5.42
C LEU A 101 5.26 -2.99 -6.08
N VAL A 102 4.13 -3.67 -5.90
CA VAL A 102 3.86 -4.96 -6.54
C VAL A 102 3.45 -4.72 -8.00
N SER A 103 4.32 -5.05 -8.95
CA SER A 103 4.16 -4.72 -10.37
C SER A 103 2.82 -5.19 -10.94
N ASP A 104 2.47 -6.45 -10.71
CA ASP A 104 1.25 -7.05 -11.25
C ASP A 104 -0.02 -6.44 -10.64
N ALA A 105 0.03 -6.07 -9.36
CA ALA A 105 -1.08 -5.39 -8.70
C ALA A 105 -1.25 -3.97 -9.26
N ALA A 106 -0.15 -3.24 -9.45
CA ALA A 106 -0.16 -1.91 -10.05
C ALA A 106 -0.63 -1.92 -11.50
N CYS A 107 -0.24 -2.94 -12.27
CA CYS A 107 -0.58 -3.06 -13.69
C CYS A 107 -2.09 -3.04 -13.98
N SER A 108 -2.90 -3.53 -13.03
CA SER A 108 -4.35 -3.57 -13.18
C SER A 108 -5.02 -2.20 -13.32
N GLU A 109 -4.50 -1.16 -12.64
CA GLU A 109 -5.07 0.19 -12.63
C GLU A 109 -4.15 1.21 -13.31
N GLU A 110 -2.83 1.05 -13.18
CA GLU A 110 -1.82 2.00 -13.68
C GLU A 110 -1.28 1.65 -15.07
N GLY A 111 -1.46 0.40 -15.51
CA GLY A 111 -0.75 -0.16 -16.66
C GLY A 111 0.68 -0.61 -16.32
N PRO A 112 1.44 -1.12 -17.30
CA PRO A 112 2.76 -1.68 -17.06
C PRO A 112 3.73 -0.59 -16.56
N ILE A 113 4.31 -0.83 -15.38
CA ILE A 113 5.33 0.04 -14.78
C ILE A 113 6.70 -0.45 -15.23
N THR A 114 7.50 0.45 -15.80
CA THR A 114 8.84 0.16 -16.28
C THR A 114 9.91 0.91 -15.49
N ALA A 115 11.18 0.57 -15.69
CA ALA A 115 12.30 1.27 -15.07
C ALA A 115 12.37 2.75 -15.43
N ASP A 116 11.85 3.15 -16.61
CA ASP A 116 11.81 4.55 -17.05
C ASP A 116 10.78 5.37 -16.25
N ASP A 117 9.72 4.71 -15.75
CA ASP A 117 8.68 5.33 -14.92
C ASP A 117 9.13 5.51 -13.46
N LEU A 118 10.07 4.68 -13.00
CA LEU A 118 10.57 4.64 -11.62
C LEU A 118 12.10 4.81 -11.56
N PRO A 119 12.65 5.98 -11.91
CA PRO A 119 14.07 6.25 -11.76
C PRO A 119 14.48 6.15 -10.28
N GLY A 120 15.58 5.43 -10.00
CA GLY A 120 16.08 5.20 -8.64
C GLY A 120 15.46 3.98 -7.93
N TYR A 121 14.63 3.22 -8.63
CA TYR A 121 14.08 1.95 -8.15
C TYR A 121 14.66 0.78 -8.93
N GLU A 122 14.73 -0.38 -8.29
CA GLU A 122 15.08 -1.65 -8.92
C GLU A 122 14.02 -2.71 -8.65
N ALA A 123 13.84 -3.59 -9.62
CA ALA A 123 12.92 -4.72 -9.51
C ALA A 123 13.59 -5.91 -8.80
N LEU A 124 12.89 -6.46 -7.82
CA LEU A 124 13.24 -7.70 -7.12
C LEU A 124 12.10 -8.71 -7.28
N SER A 125 12.43 -10.00 -7.15
CA SER A 125 11.41 -11.06 -7.16
C SER A 125 11.13 -11.54 -5.73
N ILE A 126 9.85 -11.55 -5.35
CA ILE A 126 9.36 -12.00 -4.04
C ILE A 126 8.16 -12.91 -4.30
N ALA A 127 8.21 -14.15 -3.80
CA ALA A 127 7.12 -15.14 -3.97
C ALA A 127 6.62 -15.30 -5.42
N GLY A 128 7.50 -15.11 -6.42
CA GLY A 128 7.13 -15.17 -7.84
C GLY A 128 6.53 -13.90 -8.44
N SER A 129 6.31 -12.85 -7.64
CA SER A 129 5.90 -11.52 -8.12
C SER A 129 7.09 -10.58 -8.21
N GLU A 130 7.02 -9.64 -9.14
CA GLU A 130 7.98 -8.54 -9.25
C GLU A 130 7.57 -7.39 -8.31
N ILE A 131 8.54 -6.89 -7.54
CA ILE A 131 8.39 -5.78 -6.62
C ILE A 131 9.46 -4.72 -6.90
N TRP A 132 9.04 -3.48 -7.16
CA TRP A 132 9.93 -2.33 -7.29
C TRP A 132 10.22 -1.75 -5.92
N VAL A 133 11.50 -1.57 -5.60
CA VAL A 133 11.97 -0.99 -4.33
C VAL A 133 13.03 0.05 -4.61
N ALA A 134 13.13 1.07 -3.75
CA ALA A 134 14.21 2.05 -3.85
C ALA A 134 15.57 1.35 -3.81
N MET A 135 16.49 1.69 -4.72
CA MET A 135 17.81 1.05 -4.81
C MET A 135 18.57 1.08 -3.47
N GLU A 136 18.42 2.16 -2.71
CA GLU A 136 19.03 2.31 -1.37
C GLU A 136 18.49 1.32 -0.32
N ARG A 137 17.28 0.78 -0.55
CA ARG A 137 16.61 -0.19 0.33
C ARG A 137 16.68 -1.62 -0.20
N ALA A 138 17.17 -1.84 -1.41
CA ALA A 138 17.12 -3.14 -2.06
C ALA A 138 17.89 -4.24 -1.31
N GLU A 139 19.02 -3.92 -0.70
CA GLU A 139 19.74 -4.88 0.15
C GLU A 139 18.93 -5.27 1.39
N ALA A 140 18.29 -4.29 2.05
CA ALA A 140 17.42 -4.55 3.19
C ALA A 140 16.20 -5.39 2.79
N MET A 141 15.62 -5.12 1.62
CA MET A 141 14.54 -5.91 1.04
C MET A 141 14.98 -7.36 0.81
N ARG A 142 16.11 -7.58 0.09
CA ARG A 142 16.67 -8.91 -0.16
C ARG A 142 16.90 -9.72 1.11
N ALA A 143 17.28 -9.07 2.22
CA ALA A 143 17.50 -9.75 3.49
C ALA A 143 16.21 -10.28 4.16
N ILE A 144 15.04 -9.83 3.72
CA ILE A 144 13.74 -10.20 4.30
C ILE A 144 12.79 -10.93 3.34
N VAL A 145 13.04 -10.89 2.01
CA VAL A 145 12.13 -11.50 1.00
C VAL A 145 11.88 -12.99 1.26
N ASP A 146 12.92 -13.73 1.67
CA ASP A 146 12.84 -15.17 1.90
C ASP A 146 11.90 -15.54 3.06
N ARG A 147 11.62 -14.60 3.97
CA ARG A 147 10.68 -14.83 5.08
C ARG A 147 9.22 -14.93 4.62
N PHE A 148 8.92 -14.45 3.41
CA PHE A 148 7.59 -14.47 2.80
C PHE A 148 7.56 -15.32 1.53
N ALA A 149 8.55 -16.18 1.30
CA ALA A 149 8.60 -17.04 0.12
C ALA A 149 7.40 -18.01 0.02
N ASP A 150 6.82 -18.40 1.16
CA ASP A 150 5.63 -19.26 1.24
C ASP A 150 4.30 -18.49 1.13
N LEU A 151 4.34 -17.17 1.01
CA LEU A 151 3.12 -16.38 0.83
C LEU A 151 2.52 -16.72 -0.55
N PRO A 152 1.26 -17.16 -0.61
CA PRO A 152 0.70 -17.75 -1.84
C PRO A 152 0.50 -16.74 -2.96
N ASP A 153 0.20 -15.48 -2.61
CA ASP A 153 -0.12 -14.41 -3.57
C ASP A 153 0.09 -13.03 -2.92
N LEU A 154 0.80 -12.13 -3.61
CA LEU A 154 1.03 -10.74 -3.19
C LEU A 154 -0.03 -9.77 -3.74
N ILE A 155 -0.83 -10.18 -4.72
CA ILE A 155 -1.86 -9.37 -5.38
C ILE A 155 -3.20 -9.50 -4.65
N GLU A 156 -3.61 -10.73 -4.32
CA GLU A 156 -4.89 -11.02 -3.66
C GLU A 156 -5.19 -10.18 -2.39
N PRO A 157 -4.21 -9.85 -1.53
CA PRO A 157 -4.44 -9.01 -0.36
C PRO A 157 -5.01 -7.62 -0.70
N PHE A 158 -4.62 -7.02 -1.84
CA PHE A 158 -5.17 -5.73 -2.27
C PHE A 158 -6.65 -5.86 -2.65
N GLY A 159 -7.07 -7.00 -3.19
CA GLY A 159 -8.49 -7.31 -3.44
C GLY A 159 -9.31 -7.31 -2.15
N ARG A 160 -8.82 -7.99 -1.11
CA ARG A 160 -9.45 -8.00 0.22
C ARG A 160 -9.63 -6.60 0.80
N ILE A 161 -8.63 -5.74 0.65
CA ILE A 161 -8.70 -4.35 1.13
C ILE A 161 -9.81 -3.59 0.41
N ARG A 162 -9.87 -3.68 -0.93
CA ARG A 162 -10.88 -2.98 -1.72
C ARG A 162 -12.29 -3.45 -1.38
N GLU A 163 -12.51 -4.75 -1.19
CA GLU A 163 -13.79 -5.31 -0.74
C GLU A 163 -14.19 -4.80 0.64
N ALA A 164 -13.25 -4.79 1.60
CA ALA A 164 -13.50 -4.30 2.96
C ALA A 164 -13.83 -2.79 2.98
N ILE A 165 -13.13 -1.98 2.17
CA ILE A 165 -13.44 -0.55 2.00
C ILE A 165 -14.85 -0.38 1.42
N GLN A 166 -15.19 -1.11 0.37
CA GLN A 166 -16.51 -1.03 -0.26
C GLN A 166 -17.63 -1.36 0.74
N GLU A 167 -17.47 -2.42 1.53
CA GLU A 167 -18.44 -2.79 2.57
C GLU A 167 -18.58 -1.70 3.64
N ALA A 168 -17.46 -1.14 4.12
CA ALA A 168 -17.47 -0.05 5.10
C ALA A 168 -18.19 1.20 4.55
N GLN A 169 -17.95 1.55 3.28
CA GLN A 169 -18.62 2.68 2.63
C GLN A 169 -20.13 2.45 2.46
N GLN A 170 -20.56 1.23 2.13
CA GLN A 170 -21.98 0.90 2.01
C GLN A 170 -22.71 1.02 3.36
N GLN A 171 -22.08 0.58 4.44
CA GLN A 171 -22.67 0.68 5.78
C GLN A 171 -22.87 2.13 6.22
N VAL A 172 -21.88 3.01 5.95
CA VAL A 172 -22.00 4.45 6.23
C VAL A 172 -23.12 5.09 5.41
N ALA A 173 -23.22 4.74 4.12
CA ALA A 173 -24.28 5.27 3.25
C ALA A 173 -25.69 4.82 3.66
N ARG A 174 -25.84 3.64 4.29
CA ARG A 174 -27.12 3.15 4.82
C ARG A 174 -27.51 3.78 6.16
N ALA A 175 -26.54 4.32 6.90
CA ALA A 175 -26.75 4.93 8.21
C ALA A 175 -26.97 6.45 8.15
N ALA A 176 -26.74 7.07 6.98
CA ALA A 176 -26.93 8.49 6.70
C ALA A 176 -28.30 8.77 6.06
#